data_AF-E4RJ11-F1
#
_entry.id   AF-E4RJ11-F1
#
_cell.length_a   1.000
_cell.length_b   1.000
_cell.length_c   1.000
_cell.angle_alpha   90.00
_cell.angle_beta   90.00
_cell.angle_gamma   90.00
#
_symmetry.space_group_name_H-M   'P 1'
#
loop_
_entity.id
_entity.type
_entity.pdbx_description
1 polymer ?
#
loop_
_entity_poly.entity_id
_entity_poly.type
_entity_poly.pdbx_seq_one_letter_code
_entity_poly.pdbx_strand_id
1 'polypeptide(L)'
;MSLDGMDSTVRSKEKLMIGTRNRILYGLIYAEKMPLNLLAERLDVSTHELHKWCFKGELPDPEVREKLSEYFDLPEQILFWESEH
;
A
#
# COMPACT_ATOMS: atom_id res chain seq x y z
N MET A 1 -12.70 22.68 -16.60
CA MET A 1 -12.95 21.36 -16.00
C MET A 1 -12.06 21.26 -14.78
N SER A 2 -12.64 21.35 -13.59
CA SER A 2 -11.89 21.33 -12.34
C SER A 2 -11.34 19.92 -12.12
N LEU A 3 -10.03 19.81 -11.86
CA LEU A 3 -9.34 18.56 -11.49
C LEU A 3 -9.62 18.16 -10.03
N ASP A 4 -10.89 18.29 -9.59
CA ASP A 4 -11.33 18.06 -8.20
C ASP A 4 -11.78 16.61 -7.95
N GLY A 5 -11.14 15.63 -8.61
CA GLY A 5 -11.64 14.25 -8.61
C GLY A 5 -10.62 13.13 -8.42
N MET A 6 -9.33 13.41 -8.21
CA MET A 6 -8.32 12.36 -8.07
C MET A 6 -7.77 12.27 -6.65
N ASP A 7 -8.31 11.27 -5.95
CA ASP A 7 -7.77 10.56 -4.79
C ASP A 7 -7.52 11.38 -3.52
N SER A 8 -8.57 11.46 -2.70
CA SER A 8 -8.59 12.07 -1.37
C SER A 8 -8.00 11.18 -0.27
N THR A 9 -7.24 10.14 -0.60
CA THR A 9 -6.53 9.37 0.43
C THR A 9 -5.29 10.15 0.87
N VAL A 10 -5.53 11.21 1.65
CA VAL A 10 -4.49 11.98 2.33
C VAL A 10 -3.57 10.99 3.05
N ARG A 11 -2.34 10.87 2.54
CA ARG A 11 -1.25 10.17 3.21
C ARG A 11 -1.01 10.85 4.53
N SER A 12 -1.52 10.28 5.61
CA SER A 12 -1.36 10.85 6.94
C SER A 12 -0.29 10.08 7.67
N LYS A 13 0.74 10.80 8.13
CA LYS A 13 1.75 10.25 9.03
C LYS A 13 1.12 9.66 10.30
N GLU A 14 -0.04 10.17 10.73
CA GLU A 14 -0.77 9.66 11.89
C GLU A 14 -1.28 8.24 11.66
N LYS A 15 -1.64 7.89 10.42
CA LYS A 15 -2.07 6.53 10.07
C LYS A 15 -0.93 5.51 10.23
N LEU A 16 0.33 5.91 10.06
CA LEU A 16 1.48 5.03 10.38
C LEU A 16 1.55 4.66 11.87
N MET A 17 1.00 5.50 12.74
CA MET A 17 1.10 5.34 14.19
C MET A 17 -0.09 4.59 14.79
N ILE A 18 -1.28 4.66 14.19
CA ILE A 18 -2.51 4.08 14.73
C ILE A 18 -3.30 3.38 13.62
N GLY A 19 -3.59 2.09 13.80
CA GLY A 19 -4.54 1.34 12.97
C GLY A 19 -4.00 0.77 11.66
N THR A 20 -2.69 0.87 11.40
CA THR A 20 -2.03 0.21 10.27
C THR A 20 -1.45 -1.12 10.73
N ARG A 21 -1.90 -2.22 10.11
CA ARG A 21 -1.45 -3.58 10.41
C ARG A 21 -0.22 -3.99 9.61
N ASN A 22 0.04 -3.35 8.46
CA ASN A 22 1.29 -3.46 7.73
C ASN A 22 1.93 -2.08 7.55
N ARG A 23 2.73 -1.66 8.55
CA ARG A 23 3.36 -0.34 8.55
C ARG A 23 4.54 -0.27 7.58
N ILE A 24 5.14 -1.41 7.23
CA ILE A 24 6.24 -1.46 6.27
C ILE A 24 5.72 -1.06 4.89
N LEU A 25 4.69 -1.74 4.40
CA LEU A 25 4.09 -1.43 3.10
C LEU A 25 3.56 0.01 3.05
N TYR A 26 2.77 0.43 4.04
CA TYR A 26 2.24 1.80 4.08
C TYR A 26 3.35 2.85 4.22
N GLY A 27 4.41 2.53 4.97
CA GLY A 27 5.58 3.39 5.17
C GLY A 27 6.35 3.64 3.87
N LEU A 28 6.52 2.62 3.04
CA LEU A 28 7.17 2.75 1.73
C LEU A 28 6.32 3.59 0.77
N ILE A 29 5.02 3.32 0.68
CA ILE A 29 4.08 4.13 -0.12
C ILE A 29 4.12 5.60 0.32
N TYR A 30 4.17 5.84 1.63
CA TYR A 30 4.30 7.18 2.20
C TYR A 30 5.64 7.83 1.84
N ALA A 31 6.76 7.11 1.98
CA ALA A 31 8.11 7.60 1.75
C ALA A 31 8.36 7.98 0.28
N GLU A 32 7.84 7.18 -0.65
CA GLU A 32 7.94 7.46 -2.10
C GLU A 32 7.07 8.63 -2.55
N LYS A 33 6.21 9.16 -1.68
CA LYS A 33 5.15 10.11 -2.06
C LYS A 33 4.34 9.57 -3.25
N MET A 34 4.08 8.26 -3.25
CA MET A 34 3.26 7.59 -4.25
C MET A 34 1.76 7.75 -3.91
N PRO A 35 0.92 8.24 -4.84
CA PRO A 35 -0.53 8.19 -4.70
C PRO A 35 -1.04 6.74 -4.72
N LEU A 36 -2.00 6.41 -3.85
CA LEU A 36 -2.51 5.04 -3.73
C LEU A 36 -3.22 4.57 -5.00
N ASN A 37 -3.98 5.45 -5.66
CA ASN A 37 -4.60 5.16 -6.95
C ASN A 37 -3.61 4.79 -8.05
N LEU A 38 -2.47 5.48 -8.14
CA LEU A 38 -1.44 5.18 -9.15
C LEU A 38 -0.76 3.84 -8.89
N LEU A 39 -0.52 3.51 -7.63
CA LEU A 39 -0.02 2.19 -7.27
C LEU A 39 -1.05 1.11 -7.58
N ALA A 40 -2.34 1.38 -7.31
CA ALA A 40 -3.43 0.45 -7.61
C ALA A 40 -3.51 0.15 -9.12
N GLU A 41 -3.43 1.19 -9.95
CA GLU A 41 -3.42 1.08 -11.41
C GLU A 41 -2.22 0.27 -11.91
N ARG A 42 -1.02 0.49 -11.34
CA ARG A 42 0.19 -0.27 -11.72
C ARG A 42 0.10 -1.76 -11.37
N LEU A 43 -0.57 -2.08 -10.27
CA LEU A 43 -0.71 -3.45 -9.79
C LEU A 43 -1.94 -4.16 -10.39
N ASP A 44 -2.77 -3.45 -11.16
CA ASP A 44 -4.07 -3.90 -11.67
C ASP A 44 -5.03 -4.34 -10.55
N VAL A 45 -5.10 -3.54 -9.49
CA VAL A 45 -5.94 -3.80 -8.30
C VAL A 45 -6.73 -2.55 -7.91
N SER A 46 -7.71 -2.73 -7.02
CA SER A 46 -8.46 -1.61 -6.46
C SER A 46 -7.71 -0.92 -5.31
N THR A 47 -7.95 0.37 -5.11
CA THR A 47 -7.46 1.08 -3.91
C THR A 47 -7.98 0.45 -2.62
N HIS A 48 -9.17 -0.16 -2.66
CA HIS A 48 -9.74 -0.88 -1.53
C HIS A 48 -8.86 -2.08 -1.09
N GLU A 49 -8.27 -2.80 -2.04
CA GLU A 49 -7.36 -3.90 -1.76
C GLU A 49 -6.05 -3.41 -1.14
N LEU A 50 -5.44 -2.35 -1.67
CA LEU A 50 -4.29 -1.70 -1.03
C LEU A 50 -4.61 -1.28 0.41
N HIS A 51 -5.82 -0.76 0.65
CA HIS A 51 -6.28 -0.44 1.99
C HIS A 51 -6.36 -1.66 2.90
N LYS A 52 -6.86 -2.80 2.40
CA LYS A 52 -6.89 -4.05 3.16
C LYS A 52 -5.47 -4.50 3.53
N TRP A 53 -4.53 -4.45 2.60
CA TRP A 53 -3.15 -4.89 2.86
C TRP A 53 -2.43 -3.98 3.85
N CYS A 54 -2.56 -2.66 3.70
CA CYS A 54 -1.95 -1.69 4.61
C CYS A 54 -2.60 -1.70 6.00
N PHE A 55 -3.93 -1.58 6.07
CA PHE A 55 -4.63 -1.28 7.32
C PHE A 55 -5.18 -2.51 8.03
N LYS A 56 -5.60 -3.54 7.29
CA LYS A 56 -6.12 -4.77 7.88
C LYS A 56 -5.08 -5.88 7.99
N GLY A 57 -3.96 -5.75 7.28
CA GLY A 57 -2.89 -6.74 7.28
C GLY A 57 -3.21 -7.95 6.41
N GLU A 58 -4.27 -7.88 5.58
CA GLU A 58 -4.59 -8.96 4.63
C GLU A 58 -3.40 -9.15 3.68
N LEU A 59 -3.03 -10.41 3.42
CA LEU A 59 -1.97 -10.71 2.45
C LEU A 59 -2.55 -10.69 1.02
N PRO A 60 -1.87 -10.05 0.06
CA PRO A 60 -2.23 -10.15 -1.34
C PRO A 60 -1.97 -11.56 -1.90
N ASP A 61 -2.57 -11.84 -3.05
CA ASP A 61 -2.23 -13.03 -3.84
C ASP A 61 -0.74 -13.05 -4.22
N PRO A 62 -0.14 -14.25 -4.40
CA PRO A 62 1.29 -14.38 -4.70
C PRO A 62 1.80 -13.51 -5.85
N GLU A 63 1.03 -13.42 -6.95
CA GLU A 63 1.41 -12.61 -8.12
C GLU A 63 1.52 -11.11 -7.76
N VAL A 64 0.63 -10.61 -6.92
CA VAL A 64 0.67 -9.20 -6.49
C VAL A 64 1.80 -8.96 -5.50
N ARG A 65 2.11 -9.94 -4.63
CA ARG A 65 3.26 -9.87 -3.72
C ARG A 65 4.58 -9.81 -4.48
N GLU A 66 4.71 -10.57 -5.56
CA GLU A 66 5.87 -10.52 -6.46
C GLU A 66 5.99 -9.14 -7.13
N LYS A 67 4.91 -8.62 -7.73
CA LYS A 67 4.89 -7.26 -8.32
C LYS A 67 5.28 -6.17 -7.31
N LEU A 68 4.81 -6.27 -6.08
CA LEU A 68 5.16 -5.34 -5.00
C LEU A 68 6.63 -5.47 -4.59
N SER A 69 7.14 -6.71 -4.55
CA SER A 69 8.55 -7.00 -4.25
C SER A 69 9.48 -6.40 -5.29
N GLU A 70 9.16 -6.58 -6.58
CA GLU A 70 9.90 -5.98 -7.69
C GLU A 70 9.79 -4.45 -7.68
N TYR A 71 8.61 -3.90 -7.41
CA TYR A 71 8.38 -2.46 -7.41
C TYR A 71 9.19 -1.74 -6.33
N PHE A 72 9.20 -2.27 -5.10
CA PHE A 72 9.91 -1.67 -3.96
C PHE A 72 11.36 -2.13 -3.81
N ASP A 73 11.83 -3.04 -4.69
CA ASP A 73 13.15 -3.68 -4.61
C ASP A 73 13.43 -4.29 -3.21
N LEU A 74 12.42 -4.97 -2.67
CA LEU A 74 12.45 -5.56 -1.33
C LEU A 74 11.79 -6.94 -1.32
N PRO A 75 12.35 -7.94 -0.61
CA PRO A 75 11.73 -9.25 -0.47
C PRO A 75 10.32 -9.19 0.13
N GLU A 76 9.42 -10.07 -0.33
CA GLU A 76 8.04 -10.15 0.21
C GLU A 76 8.01 -10.40 1.74
N GLN A 77 8.97 -11.14 2.28
CA GLN A 77 9.09 -11.43 3.71
C GLN A 77 9.32 -10.15 4.52
N ILE A 78 9.96 -9.14 3.93
CA ILE A 78 10.15 -7.83 4.55
C ILE A 78 8.87 -7.00 4.39
N LEU A 79 8.35 -6.90 3.15
CA LEU A 79 7.17 -6.08 2.84
C LEU A 79 5.94 -6.46 3.66
N PHE A 80 5.78 -7.74 3.98
CA PHE A 80 4.61 -8.28 4.69
C PHE A 80 4.91 -8.80 6.09
N TRP A 81 6.10 -8.54 6.64
CA TRP A 81 6.50 -9.02 7.97
C TRP A 81 5.48 -8.71 9.08
N GLU A 82 4.87 -7.52 9.01
CA GLU A 82 3.88 -7.09 10.01
C GLU A 82 2.45 -7.61 9.74
N SER A 83 2.17 -8.06 8.52
CA SER A 83 0.87 -8.61 8.13
C SER A 83 0.61 -10.02 8.70
N GLU A 84 1.65 -10.78 9.06
CA GLU A 84 1.54 -12.21 9.43
C GLU A 84 1.08 -12.50 10.88
N HIS A 85 0.33 -11.59 11.55
CA HIS A 85 -0.07 -11.76 12.96
C HIS A 85 -1.55 -11.50 13.26
#